data_AF-A0A1Y1W241-F1
#
_entry.id   AF-A0A1Y1W241-F1
#
_cell.length_a   1.000
_cell.length_b   1.000
_cell.length_c   1.000
_cell.angle_alpha   90.00
_cell.angle_beta   90.00
_cell.angle_gamma   90.00
#
_symmetry.space_group_name_H-M   'P 1'
#
loop_
_entity.id
_entity.type
_entity.pdbx_description
1 polymer ?
#
loop_
_entity_poly.entity_id
_entity_poly.type
_entity_poly.pdbx_seq_one_letter_code
_entity_poly.pdbx_strand_id
1 'polypeptide(L)'
;MGNETVPTTHSFLDGCYLQHDAYSGAATLVSFHFVRYILFTVMFTVAGPLVYRLVAAFFDLERDFKSLVDHFDDITNSLIYSYIVFTLGNYSHTFSWVTLVFYFVGILGYSALVEIPFMRVSLPGWRDWSKPAWAVTLAGLAVVLVAAGFHIHWAARAGIIEWYLPLFVLATASVWAGAIVKAAHHYCADNCPEGLGIERMLRRFALVLFTRRSGDGRRRRQEEQRAQHIQLVERAERYAEAQFAQSRSSLNNSDVNPSAISPNAISPSTTGNHSDGPFASSARLNMPIDNSNRERINTMTREEKHKIIEQRLKNLHYLNVETDGPLPIYRYRVHLHHWQIFYILAFFTRFDKFASKMCAGLVLGIVTQGSAAYGFDAMMERKGEYHG
;
A
#
# COMPACT_ATOMS: atom_id res chain seq x y z
N MET A 1 -25.71 23.15 -36.50
CA MET A 1 -24.97 22.90 -35.23
C MET A 1 -25.35 21.50 -34.77
N GLY A 2 -24.53 20.51 -35.08
CA GLY A 2 -24.77 19.13 -34.67
C GLY A 2 -24.39 18.98 -33.20
N ASN A 3 -25.29 18.43 -32.39
CA ASN A 3 -24.94 17.93 -31.07
C ASN A 3 -24.06 16.70 -31.26
N GLU A 4 -22.74 16.90 -31.35
CA GLU A 4 -21.80 15.80 -31.15
C GLU A 4 -21.98 15.30 -29.72
N THR A 5 -22.53 14.09 -29.60
CA THR A 5 -22.60 13.36 -28.34
C THR A 5 -21.18 13.08 -27.89
N VAL A 6 -20.67 13.91 -26.97
CA VAL A 6 -19.37 13.69 -26.32
C VAL A 6 -19.42 12.31 -25.65
N PRO A 7 -18.51 11.39 -25.99
CA PRO A 7 -18.50 10.05 -25.40
C PRO A 7 -18.30 10.18 -23.88
N THR A 8 -19.28 9.70 -23.12
CA THR A 8 -19.39 9.89 -21.67
C THR A 8 -18.53 8.95 -20.82
N THR A 9 -17.71 8.10 -21.44
CA THR A 9 -16.86 7.15 -20.71
C THR A 9 -15.40 7.50 -20.93
N HIS A 10 -14.91 8.52 -20.24
CA HIS A 10 -13.46 8.72 -20.10
C HIS A 10 -12.93 7.67 -19.14
N SER A 11 -12.10 6.74 -19.62
CA SER A 11 -11.42 5.82 -18.73
C SER A 11 -10.37 6.58 -17.90
N PHE A 12 -10.05 6.08 -16.70
CA PHE A 12 -9.00 6.65 -15.85
C PHE A 12 -7.66 6.81 -16.60
N LEU A 13 -7.35 5.88 -17.51
CA LEU A 13 -6.12 5.90 -18.30
C LEU A 13 -6.11 7.01 -19.35
N ASP A 14 -7.27 7.40 -19.88
CA ASP A 14 -7.37 8.52 -20.84
C ASP A 14 -7.02 9.84 -20.14
N GLY A 15 -7.40 9.98 -18.87
CA GLY A 15 -7.00 11.11 -18.02
C GLY A 15 -5.51 11.19 -17.72
N CYS A 16 -4.69 10.16 -17.98
CA CYS A 16 -3.25 10.23 -17.67
C CYS A 16 -2.41 10.94 -18.74
N TYR A 17 -2.91 11.07 -19.98
CA TYR A 17 -2.09 11.54 -21.12
C TYR A 17 -2.69 12.72 -21.91
N LEU A 18 -3.91 13.18 -21.58
CA LEU A 18 -4.48 14.35 -22.25
C LEU A 18 -3.70 15.62 -21.87
N GLN A 19 -2.88 16.12 -22.78
CA GLN A 19 -2.13 17.37 -22.61
C GLN A 19 -3.00 18.63 -22.83
N HIS A 20 -4.14 18.47 -23.51
CA HIS A 20 -5.10 19.53 -23.80
C HIS A 20 -6.53 19.05 -23.58
N ASP A 21 -6.99 19.05 -22.33
CA ASP A 21 -8.43 18.99 -22.04
C ASP A 21 -9.05 20.40 -22.12
N ALA A 22 -10.39 20.47 -22.15
CA ALA A 22 -11.14 21.72 -22.14
C ALA A 22 -10.94 22.58 -20.88
N TYR A 23 -10.19 22.07 -19.90
CA TYR A 23 -9.98 22.64 -18.58
C TYR A 23 -8.49 22.89 -18.27
N SER A 24 -7.67 23.05 -19.32
CA SER A 24 -6.25 23.40 -19.21
C SER A 24 -5.39 22.38 -18.46
N GLY A 25 -5.66 21.08 -18.64
CA GLY A 25 -4.95 19.96 -18.02
C GLY A 25 -5.48 19.60 -16.63
N ALA A 26 -6.68 20.04 -16.26
CA ALA A 26 -7.25 19.75 -14.94
C ALA A 26 -7.59 18.27 -14.77
N ALA A 27 -8.03 17.61 -15.84
CA ALA A 27 -8.33 16.18 -15.87
C ALA A 27 -7.08 15.31 -16.04
N THR A 28 -5.93 15.92 -16.35
CA THR A 28 -4.66 15.22 -16.49
C THR A 28 -4.16 14.73 -15.12
N LEU A 29 -4.38 13.46 -14.76
CA LEU A 29 -4.05 12.96 -13.43
C LEU A 29 -2.57 13.16 -13.10
N VAL A 30 -1.69 12.87 -14.06
CA VAL A 30 -0.24 12.99 -13.96
C VAL A 30 0.24 13.88 -15.09
N SER A 31 0.84 15.01 -14.75
CA SER A 31 1.42 15.93 -15.72
C SER A 31 2.84 16.28 -15.31
N PHE A 32 3.73 16.43 -16.30
CA PHE A 32 5.14 16.70 -16.01
C PHE A 32 5.73 17.69 -17.00
N HIS A 33 6.28 18.79 -16.47
CA HIS A 33 7.02 19.77 -17.25
C HIS A 33 8.40 19.95 -16.60
N PHE A 34 9.44 19.48 -17.26
CA PHE A 34 10.79 19.37 -16.68
C PHE A 34 11.32 20.70 -16.10
N VAL A 35 11.26 21.80 -16.84
CA VAL A 35 11.76 23.10 -16.34
C VAL A 35 10.98 23.59 -15.11
N ARG A 36 9.64 23.50 -15.12
CA ARG A 36 8.80 23.85 -13.97
C ARG A 36 9.09 22.93 -12.79
N TYR A 37 9.36 21.64 -13.03
CA TYR A 37 9.76 20.71 -11.99
C TYR A 37 11.08 21.11 -11.33
N ILE A 38 12.12 21.42 -12.11
CA ILE A 38 13.41 21.87 -11.55
C ILE A 38 13.23 23.14 -10.72
N LEU A 39 12.48 24.13 -11.23
CA LEU A 39 12.19 25.36 -10.49
C LEU A 39 11.39 25.09 -9.20
N PHE A 40 10.37 24.25 -9.29
CA PHE A 40 9.57 23.83 -8.16
C PHE A 40 10.41 23.12 -7.09
N THR A 41 11.25 22.17 -7.50
CA THR A 41 12.12 21.40 -6.60
C THR A 41 13.13 22.32 -5.94
N VAL A 42 13.86 23.17 -6.68
CA VAL A 42 14.81 24.12 -6.09
C VAL A 42 14.10 25.05 -5.09
N MET A 43 12.91 25.52 -5.44
CA MET A 43 12.11 26.37 -4.56
C MET A 43 11.72 25.61 -3.28
N PHE A 44 11.16 24.40 -3.40
CA PHE A 44 10.63 23.62 -2.28
C PHE A 44 11.72 23.04 -1.38
N THR A 45 12.84 22.59 -1.94
CA THR A 45 13.89 21.87 -1.19
C THR A 45 15.05 22.75 -0.73
N VAL A 46 15.33 23.86 -1.41
CA VAL A 46 16.48 24.73 -1.12
C VAL A 46 16.05 26.14 -0.77
N ALA A 47 15.45 26.87 -1.72
CA ALA A 47 15.24 28.31 -1.58
C ALA A 47 14.24 28.65 -0.47
N GLY A 48 13.12 27.93 -0.39
CA GLY A 48 12.10 28.11 0.64
C GLY A 48 12.61 27.84 2.05
N PRO A 49 13.18 26.64 2.33
CA PRO A 49 13.79 26.35 3.63
C PRO A 49 14.88 27.34 4.02
N LEU A 50 15.72 27.77 3.07
CA LEU A 50 16.76 28.79 3.31
C LEU A 50 16.14 30.14 3.70
N VAL A 51 15.15 30.62 2.94
CA VAL A 51 14.45 31.88 3.25
C VAL A 51 13.79 31.80 4.63
N TYR A 52 13.08 30.70 4.93
CA TYR A 52 12.50 30.50 6.25
C TYR A 52 13.58 30.56 7.34
N ARG A 53 14.71 29.87 7.18
CA ARG A 53 15.78 29.87 8.20
C ARG A 53 16.43 31.23 8.41
N LEU A 54 16.61 32.01 7.35
CA LEU A 54 17.14 33.38 7.46
C LEU A 54 16.15 34.28 8.20
N VAL A 55 14.86 34.21 7.85
CA VAL A 55 13.81 34.97 8.52
C VAL A 55 13.67 34.52 9.98
N ALA A 56 13.67 33.22 10.24
CA ALA A 56 13.59 32.67 11.58
C ALA A 56 14.76 33.12 12.44
N ALA A 57 15.97 33.16 11.90
CA ALA A 57 17.14 33.69 12.60
C ALA A 57 17.04 35.21 12.87
N PHE A 58 16.46 35.97 11.93
CA PHE A 58 16.33 37.43 12.08
C PHE A 58 15.27 37.83 13.11
N PHE A 59 14.16 37.11 13.17
CA PHE A 59 13.03 37.40 14.08
C PHE A 59 13.01 36.53 15.34
N ASP A 60 14.04 35.71 15.56
CA ASP A 60 14.13 34.74 16.67
C ASP A 60 12.90 33.82 16.75
N LEU A 61 12.47 33.32 15.58
CA LEU A 61 11.35 32.39 15.48
C LEU A 61 11.77 30.99 15.95
N GLU A 62 10.81 30.25 16.49
CA GLU A 62 10.96 28.87 16.91
C GLU A 62 11.51 28.00 15.76
N ARG A 63 12.60 27.30 16.04
CA ARG A 63 13.32 26.45 15.09
C ARG A 63 14.10 25.38 15.85
N ASP A 64 14.08 24.17 15.34
CA ASP A 64 14.92 23.11 15.90
C ASP A 64 16.36 23.25 15.40
N PHE A 65 17.29 23.01 16.33
CA PHE A 65 18.69 22.85 15.95
C PHE A 65 18.84 21.53 15.21
N LYS A 66 19.29 21.60 13.96
CA LYS A 66 19.45 20.42 13.10
C LYS A 66 20.92 20.16 12.86
N SER A 67 21.34 18.91 13.04
CA SER A 67 22.67 18.46 12.63
C SER A 67 22.79 18.44 11.11
N LEU A 68 24.01 18.27 10.60
CA LEU A 68 24.25 18.11 9.16
C LEU A 68 23.51 16.89 8.59
N VAL A 69 23.37 15.83 9.38
CA VAL A 69 22.69 14.59 8.98
C VAL A 69 21.19 14.83 8.87
N ASP A 70 20.59 15.47 9.87
CA ASP A 70 19.16 15.81 9.83
C ASP A 70 18.83 16.72 8.64
N HIS A 71 19.74 17.65 8.33
CA HIS A 71 19.63 18.49 7.15
C HIS A 71 19.66 17.71 5.83
N PHE A 72 20.53 16.71 5.73
CA PHE A 72 20.61 15.85 4.56
C PHE A 72 19.34 15.00 4.41
N ASP A 73 18.83 14.46 5.51
CA ASP A 73 17.58 13.70 5.54
C ASP A 73 16.39 14.59 5.14
N ASP A 74 16.32 15.83 5.64
CA ASP A 74 15.28 16.79 5.27
C ASP A 74 15.31 17.15 3.77
N ILE A 75 16.50 17.33 3.19
CA ILE A 75 16.65 17.60 1.75
C ILE A 75 16.22 16.37 0.95
N THR A 76 16.64 15.17 1.36
CA THR A 76 16.30 13.92 0.68
C THR A 76 14.80 13.67 0.71
N ASN A 77 14.17 13.81 1.87
CA ASN A 77 12.72 13.70 2.03
C ASN A 77 12.00 14.79 1.22
N SER A 78 12.45 16.04 1.29
CA SER A 78 11.91 17.14 0.49
C SER A 78 11.98 16.85 -1.02
N LEU A 79 13.07 16.22 -1.51
CA LEU A 79 13.19 15.81 -2.91
C LEU A 79 12.14 14.75 -3.29
N ILE A 80 12.00 13.69 -2.49
CA ILE A 80 11.01 12.62 -2.69
C ILE A 80 9.59 13.22 -2.71
N TYR A 81 9.27 14.01 -1.69
CA TYR A 81 7.97 14.67 -1.56
C TYR A 81 7.71 15.69 -2.67
N SER A 82 8.74 16.40 -3.14
CA SER A 82 8.61 17.34 -4.25
C SER A 82 8.16 16.66 -5.53
N TYR A 83 8.71 15.47 -5.84
CA TYR A 83 8.32 14.70 -7.01
C TYR A 83 6.86 14.25 -6.94
N ILE A 84 6.45 13.70 -5.80
CA ILE A 84 5.10 13.19 -5.60
C ILE A 84 4.09 14.35 -5.68
N VAL A 85 4.31 15.45 -4.97
CA VAL A 85 3.42 16.62 -5.00
C VAL A 85 3.38 17.25 -6.37
N PHE A 86 4.53 17.40 -7.03
CA PHE A 86 4.57 18.05 -8.34
C PHE A 86 3.74 17.28 -9.37
N THR A 87 3.91 15.96 -9.42
CA THR A 87 3.26 15.06 -10.37
C THR A 87 1.77 14.90 -10.09
N LEU A 88 1.39 14.56 -8.86
CA LEU A 88 0.00 14.25 -8.50
C LEU A 88 -0.83 15.51 -8.21
N GLY A 89 -0.19 16.60 -7.76
CA GLY A 89 -0.84 17.89 -7.51
C GLY A 89 -0.98 18.78 -8.75
N ASN A 90 -0.59 18.28 -9.93
CA ASN A 90 -0.67 18.99 -11.20
C ASN A 90 0.10 20.33 -11.21
N TYR A 91 1.23 20.40 -10.50
CA TYR A 91 2.04 21.63 -10.42
C TYR A 91 2.72 21.97 -11.73
N SER A 92 2.75 21.05 -12.70
CA SER A 92 3.12 21.43 -14.06
C SER A 92 2.20 22.51 -14.64
N HIS A 93 0.95 22.65 -14.17
CA HIS A 93 -0.01 23.69 -14.57
C HIS A 93 -0.21 24.76 -13.50
N THR A 94 -0.25 24.36 -12.23
CA THR A 94 -0.54 25.30 -11.13
C THR A 94 0.70 26.04 -10.65
N PHE A 95 1.93 25.56 -10.86
CA PHE A 95 3.13 26.29 -10.48
C PHE A 95 3.36 27.49 -11.40
N SER A 96 3.16 28.69 -10.84
CA SER A 96 3.26 29.98 -11.54
C SER A 96 3.75 31.07 -10.59
N TRP A 97 3.92 32.30 -11.09
CA TRP A 97 4.32 33.43 -10.24
C TRP A 97 3.30 33.69 -9.09
N VAL A 98 2.00 33.44 -9.32
CA VAL A 98 0.96 33.57 -8.28
C VAL A 98 1.25 32.60 -7.14
N THR A 99 1.51 31.35 -7.50
CA THR A 99 1.86 30.28 -6.56
C THR A 99 3.11 30.63 -5.78
N LEU A 100 4.12 31.22 -6.44
CA LEU A 100 5.36 31.66 -5.79
C LEU A 100 5.14 32.79 -4.79
N VAL A 101 4.31 33.79 -5.13
CA VAL A 101 3.98 34.88 -4.19
C VAL A 101 3.25 34.31 -2.97
N PHE A 102 2.21 33.52 -3.18
CA PHE A 102 1.43 32.94 -2.09
C PHE A 102 2.19 31.86 -1.32
N TYR A 103 3.22 31.27 -1.91
CA TYR A 103 4.16 30.39 -1.23
C TYR A 103 4.91 31.12 -0.13
N PHE A 104 5.51 32.28 -0.42
CA PHE A 104 6.18 33.07 0.60
C PHE A 104 5.20 33.68 1.61
N VAL A 105 3.99 34.06 1.18
CA VAL A 105 2.92 34.44 2.12
C VAL A 105 2.58 33.27 3.06
N GLY A 106 2.54 32.04 2.54
CA GLY A 106 2.30 30.82 3.32
C GLY A 106 3.40 30.57 4.35
N ILE A 107 4.68 30.63 3.94
CA ILE A 107 5.82 30.48 4.85
C ILE A 107 5.75 31.55 5.95
N LEU A 108 5.80 32.82 5.56
CA LEU A 108 5.97 33.92 6.51
C LEU A 108 4.71 34.14 7.35
N GLY A 109 3.54 34.07 6.73
CA GLY A 109 2.26 34.27 7.40
C GLY A 109 1.98 33.17 8.41
N TYR A 110 2.27 31.91 8.08
CA TYR A 110 2.09 30.81 9.03
C TYR A 110 3.15 30.83 10.13
N SER A 111 4.41 31.14 9.81
CA SER A 111 5.44 31.38 10.83
C SER A 111 5.02 32.46 11.83
N ALA A 112 4.51 33.60 11.36
CA ALA A 112 4.02 34.65 12.25
C ALA A 112 2.81 34.20 13.09
N LEU A 113 1.93 33.35 12.52
CA LEU A 113 0.74 32.86 13.21
C LEU A 113 1.08 31.93 14.38
N VAL A 114 2.03 31.00 14.20
CA VAL A 114 2.39 30.01 15.23
C VAL A 114 3.15 30.62 16.41
N GLU A 115 3.74 31.80 16.21
CA GLU A 115 4.47 32.54 17.25
C GLU A 115 3.58 33.29 18.22
N ILE A 116 2.31 33.48 17.87
CA ILE A 116 1.37 34.15 18.74
C ILE A 116 1.19 33.30 20.01
N PRO A 117 1.39 33.83 21.24
CA PRO A 117 1.46 33.02 22.45
C PRO A 117 0.24 32.11 22.69
N PHE A 118 -0.96 32.57 22.33
CA PHE A 118 -2.18 31.77 22.48
C PHE A 118 -2.36 30.70 21.38
N MET A 119 -1.61 30.79 20.28
CA MET A 119 -1.58 29.81 19.19
C MET A 119 -0.54 28.71 19.40
N ARG A 120 0.34 28.83 20.40
CA ARG A 120 1.29 27.79 20.83
C ARG A 120 0.58 26.68 21.59
N VAL A 121 -0.35 26.01 20.92
CA VAL A 121 -1.19 24.96 21.48
C VAL A 121 -1.08 23.69 20.65
N SER A 122 -1.07 22.54 21.32
CA SER A 122 -1.05 21.24 20.63
C SER A 122 -2.46 20.77 20.30
N LEU A 123 -2.64 20.13 19.13
CA LEU A 123 -3.92 19.55 18.71
C LEU A 123 -4.51 18.55 19.74
N PRO A 124 -3.73 17.69 20.41
CA PRO A 124 -4.29 16.81 21.43
C PRO A 124 -4.86 17.53 22.66
N GLY A 125 -4.41 18.75 22.93
CA GLY A 125 -4.90 19.61 24.01
C GLY A 125 -6.07 20.52 23.61
N TRP A 126 -6.77 20.23 22.50
CA TRP A 126 -7.82 21.10 21.94
C TRP A 126 -8.94 21.51 22.89
N ARG A 127 -9.20 20.71 23.92
CA ARG A 127 -10.20 21.00 24.96
C ARG A 127 -9.79 22.15 25.87
N ASP A 128 -8.48 22.35 26.04
CA ASP A 128 -7.89 23.33 26.94
C ASP A 128 -7.47 24.62 26.19
N TRP A 129 -7.80 24.72 24.90
CA TRP A 129 -7.47 25.88 24.10
C TRP A 129 -8.22 27.13 24.56
N SER A 130 -7.52 28.26 24.51
CA SER A 130 -8.12 29.57 24.78
C SER A 130 -9.18 29.94 23.72
N LYS A 131 -10.13 30.82 24.06
CA LYS A 131 -11.15 31.30 23.12
C LYS A 131 -10.54 31.95 21.85
N PRO A 132 -9.48 32.78 21.94
CA PRO A 132 -8.80 33.30 20.75
C PRO A 132 -8.20 32.21 19.87
N ALA A 133 -7.57 31.18 20.45
CA ALA A 133 -7.03 30.05 19.69
C ALA A 133 -8.12 29.32 18.91
N TRP A 134 -9.25 29.02 19.57
CA TRP A 134 -10.43 28.46 18.92
C TRP A 134 -10.94 29.32 17.76
N ALA A 135 -11.04 30.64 17.95
CA ALA A 135 -11.51 31.54 16.90
C ALA A 135 -10.60 31.50 15.66
N VAL A 136 -9.28 31.54 15.84
CA VAL A 136 -8.31 31.46 14.74
C VAL A 136 -8.37 30.09 14.06
N THR A 137 -8.44 28.99 14.82
CA THR A 137 -8.52 27.65 14.22
C THR A 137 -9.83 27.44 13.47
N LEU A 138 -10.96 27.90 14.00
CA LEU A 138 -12.26 27.82 13.31
C LEU A 138 -12.28 28.69 12.05
N ALA A 139 -11.67 29.88 12.08
CA ALA A 139 -11.51 30.71 10.89
C ALA A 139 -10.65 30.01 9.83
N GLY A 140 -9.51 29.42 10.23
CA GLY A 140 -8.67 28.61 9.35
C GLY A 140 -9.41 27.42 8.75
N LEU A 141 -10.19 26.70 9.57
CA LEU A 141 -11.03 25.59 9.12
C LEU A 141 -12.08 26.06 8.10
N ALA A 142 -12.74 27.19 8.34
CA ALA A 142 -13.70 27.77 7.41
C ALA A 142 -13.04 28.11 6.06
N VAL A 143 -11.84 28.69 6.07
CA VAL A 143 -11.07 28.96 4.83
C VAL A 143 -10.76 27.67 4.08
N VAL A 144 -10.32 26.62 4.78
CA VAL A 144 -10.06 25.30 4.17
C VAL A 144 -11.32 24.69 3.58
N LEU A 145 -12.47 24.79 4.26
CA LEU A 145 -13.74 24.28 3.75
C LEU A 145 -14.24 25.04 2.53
N VAL A 146 -14.10 26.36 2.50
CA VAL A 146 -14.42 27.19 1.32
C VAL A 146 -13.52 26.82 0.15
N ALA A 147 -12.22 26.67 0.38
CA ALA A 147 -11.29 26.21 -0.64
C ALA A 147 -11.65 24.80 -1.13
N ALA A 148 -11.98 23.87 -0.24
CA ALA A 148 -12.42 22.53 -0.62
C ALA A 148 -13.68 22.56 -1.48
N GLY A 149 -14.69 23.35 -1.10
CA GLY A 149 -15.91 23.56 -1.88
C GLY A 149 -15.63 24.10 -3.29
N PHE A 150 -14.71 25.08 -3.40
CA PHE A 150 -14.26 25.60 -4.69
C PHE A 150 -13.63 24.51 -5.57
N HIS A 151 -12.74 23.69 -5.01
CA HIS A 151 -12.06 22.64 -5.78
C HIS A 151 -13.01 21.49 -6.15
N ILE A 152 -13.95 21.11 -5.28
CA ILE A 152 -15.00 20.13 -5.59
C ILE A 152 -15.90 20.64 -6.71
N HIS A 153 -16.31 21.91 -6.66
CA HIS A 153 -17.10 22.53 -7.72
C HIS A 153 -16.39 22.48 -9.08
N TRP A 154 -15.09 22.79 -9.12
CA TRP A 154 -14.31 22.69 -10.35
C TRP A 154 -14.05 21.25 -10.79
N ALA A 155 -13.88 20.30 -9.87
CA ALA A 155 -13.80 18.87 -10.19
C ALA A 155 -15.09 18.36 -10.83
N ALA A 156 -16.25 18.80 -10.34
CA ALA A 156 -17.55 18.48 -10.91
C ALA A 156 -17.69 19.05 -12.33
N ARG A 157 -17.33 20.32 -12.54
CA ARG A 157 -17.36 20.95 -13.87
C ARG A 157 -16.42 20.28 -14.87
N ALA A 158 -15.24 19.86 -14.41
CA ALA A 158 -14.26 19.17 -15.24
C ALA A 158 -14.62 17.70 -15.53
N GLY A 159 -15.70 17.15 -14.93
CA GLY A 159 -16.11 15.76 -15.13
C GLY A 159 -15.20 14.75 -14.44
N ILE A 160 -14.46 15.16 -13.41
CA ILE A 160 -13.44 14.34 -12.74
C ILE A 160 -13.76 14.02 -11.28
N ILE A 161 -14.95 14.39 -10.81
CA ILE A 161 -15.35 14.23 -9.42
C ILE A 161 -15.28 12.78 -8.94
N GLU A 162 -15.57 11.83 -9.83
CA GLU A 162 -15.63 10.39 -9.54
C GLU A 162 -14.30 9.81 -9.06
N TRP A 163 -13.16 10.32 -9.53
CA TRP A 163 -11.85 9.90 -9.06
C TRP A 163 -11.19 10.93 -8.15
N TYR A 164 -11.52 12.22 -8.31
CA TYR A 164 -10.99 13.28 -7.46
C TYR A 164 -11.35 13.09 -5.99
N LEU A 165 -12.61 12.79 -5.66
CA LEU A 165 -13.05 12.59 -4.28
C LEU A 165 -12.52 11.29 -3.66
N PRO A 166 -12.54 10.12 -4.31
CA PRO A 166 -11.91 8.92 -3.77
C PRO A 166 -10.41 9.07 -3.54
N LEU A 167 -9.68 9.76 -4.43
CA LEU A 167 -8.27 10.06 -4.18
C LEU A 167 -8.07 11.00 -2.99
N PHE A 168 -8.99 11.96 -2.75
CA PHE A 168 -9.02 12.76 -1.53
C PHE A 168 -9.21 11.92 -0.27
N VAL A 169 -10.20 11.03 -0.29
CA VAL A 169 -10.45 10.11 0.82
C VAL A 169 -9.25 9.19 1.05
N LEU A 170 -8.64 8.67 -0.02
CA LEU A 170 -7.46 7.80 0.08
C LEU A 170 -6.24 8.56 0.65
N ALA A 171 -5.99 9.78 0.17
CA ALA A 171 -4.90 10.61 0.66
C ALA A 171 -5.08 10.95 2.14
N THR A 172 -6.28 11.34 2.55
CA THR A 172 -6.59 11.62 3.97
C THR A 172 -6.62 10.35 4.83
N ALA A 173 -6.96 9.19 4.26
CA ALA A 173 -6.88 7.90 4.96
C ALA A 173 -5.46 7.57 5.43
N SER A 174 -4.42 8.08 4.79
CA SER A 174 -3.03 7.89 5.26
C SER A 174 -2.77 8.53 6.64
N VAL A 175 -3.42 9.67 6.93
CA VAL A 175 -3.39 10.30 8.26
C VAL A 175 -4.15 9.45 9.29
N TRP A 176 -5.32 8.95 8.90
CA TRP A 176 -6.11 8.08 9.76
C TRP A 176 -5.44 6.73 10.03
N ALA A 177 -4.64 6.23 9.09
CA ALA A 177 -3.89 4.99 9.25
C ALA A 177 -2.97 5.03 10.48
N GLY A 178 -2.30 6.15 10.76
CA GLY A 178 -1.50 6.31 11.98
C GLY A 178 -2.33 6.20 13.25
N ALA A 179 -3.52 6.82 13.28
CA ALA A 179 -4.45 6.71 14.40
C ALA A 179 -4.98 5.27 14.59
N ILE A 180 -5.29 4.58 13.49
CA ILE A 180 -5.73 3.18 13.49
C ILE A 180 -4.60 2.27 13.99
N VAL A 181 -3.38 2.45 13.50
CA VAL A 181 -2.20 1.67 13.92
C VAL A 181 -1.94 1.89 15.40
N LYS A 182 -2.02 3.13 15.90
CA LYS A 182 -1.91 3.41 17.34
C LYS A 182 -3.00 2.71 18.15
N ALA A 183 -4.26 2.80 17.73
CA ALA A 183 -5.37 2.15 18.42
C ALA A 183 -5.22 0.62 18.45
N ALA A 184 -4.83 0.03 17.32
CA ALA A 184 -4.51 -1.39 17.21
C ALA A 184 -3.31 -1.77 18.10
N HIS A 185 -2.27 -0.95 18.14
CA HIS A 185 -1.11 -1.17 19.00
C HIS A 185 -1.49 -1.13 20.48
N HIS A 186 -2.27 -0.13 20.93
CA HIS A 186 -2.73 -0.03 22.32
C HIS A 186 -3.64 -1.22 22.68
N TYR A 187 -4.56 -1.58 21.80
CA TYR A 187 -5.40 -2.77 21.99
C TYR A 187 -4.55 -4.05 22.13
N CYS A 188 -3.55 -4.24 21.27
CA CYS A 188 -2.63 -5.37 21.36
C CYS A 188 -1.81 -5.34 22.66
N ALA A 189 -1.30 -4.17 23.06
CA ALA A 189 -0.52 -4.01 24.28
C ALA A 189 -1.34 -4.36 25.54
N ASP A 190 -2.60 -3.94 25.59
CA ASP A 190 -3.46 -4.16 26.76
C ASP A 190 -4.04 -5.59 26.81
N ASN A 191 -4.29 -6.23 25.66
CA ASN A 191 -4.92 -7.56 25.58
C ASN A 191 -3.92 -8.71 25.34
N CYS A 192 -2.66 -8.43 24.99
CA CYS A 192 -1.62 -9.44 24.74
C CYS A 192 -0.39 -9.18 25.62
N PRO A 193 -0.46 -9.46 26.94
CA PRO A 193 0.59 -9.13 27.91
C PRO A 193 1.92 -9.87 27.70
N GLU A 194 1.97 -10.90 26.87
CA GLU A 194 3.18 -11.70 26.60
C GLU A 194 4.17 -11.06 25.59
N GLY A 195 4.06 -9.76 25.29
CA GLY A 195 5.10 -9.00 24.55
C GLY A 195 5.29 -9.37 23.08
N LEU A 196 4.58 -10.35 22.55
CA LEU A 196 4.65 -10.74 21.14
C LEU A 196 3.60 -9.96 20.34
N GLY A 197 3.99 -8.78 19.86
CA GLY A 197 3.16 -7.75 19.21
C GLY A 197 2.47 -8.13 17.89
N ILE A 198 2.42 -7.18 16.95
CA ILE A 198 1.73 -7.30 15.64
C ILE A 198 2.06 -8.62 14.92
N GLU A 199 3.27 -9.15 15.08
CA GLU A 199 3.69 -10.43 14.50
C GLU A 199 2.81 -11.62 14.89
N ARG A 200 2.35 -11.74 16.14
CA ARG A 200 1.40 -12.82 16.52
C ARG A 200 0.03 -12.59 15.90
N MET A 201 -0.40 -11.34 15.76
CA MET A 201 -1.66 -11.02 15.11
C MET A 201 -1.60 -11.38 13.62
N LEU A 202 -0.52 -11.01 12.94
CA LEU A 202 -0.23 -11.42 11.55
C LEU A 202 -0.10 -12.94 11.45
N ARG A 203 0.53 -13.61 12.42
CA ARG A 203 0.65 -15.08 12.43
C ARG A 203 -0.69 -15.76 12.66
N ARG A 204 -1.55 -15.24 13.55
CA ARG A 204 -2.92 -15.74 13.75
C ARG A 204 -3.78 -15.49 12.51
N PHE A 205 -3.68 -14.31 11.90
CA PHE A 205 -4.40 -13.99 10.67
C PHE A 205 -3.94 -14.87 9.51
N ALA A 206 -2.63 -15.05 9.34
CA ALA A 206 -2.05 -15.99 8.39
C ALA A 206 -2.53 -17.42 8.68
N LEU A 207 -2.51 -17.88 9.93
CA LEU A 207 -3.02 -19.19 10.30
C LEU A 207 -4.52 -19.33 9.98
N VAL A 208 -5.35 -18.31 10.22
CA VAL A 208 -6.77 -18.32 9.86
C VAL A 208 -6.95 -18.38 8.35
N LEU A 209 -6.20 -17.59 7.59
CA LEU A 209 -6.23 -17.62 6.12
C LEU A 209 -5.74 -18.96 5.56
N PHE A 210 -4.65 -19.52 6.10
CA PHE A 210 -4.09 -20.80 5.68
C PHE A 210 -4.96 -21.98 6.09
N THR A 211 -5.57 -21.97 7.27
CA THR A 211 -6.51 -23.01 7.71
C THR A 211 -7.82 -22.95 6.94
N ARG A 212 -8.34 -21.74 6.64
CA ARG A 212 -9.51 -21.55 5.78
C ARG A 212 -9.24 -22.05 4.35
N ARG A 213 -8.09 -21.70 3.77
CA ARG A 213 -7.67 -22.19 2.44
C ARG A 213 -7.40 -23.70 2.42
N SER A 214 -6.88 -24.28 3.50
CA SER A 214 -6.65 -25.72 3.61
C SER A 214 -7.95 -26.51 3.77
N GLY A 215 -8.95 -25.94 4.46
CA GLY A 215 -10.28 -26.52 4.60
C GLY A 215 -11.01 -26.68 3.27
N ASP A 216 -10.99 -25.64 2.42
CA ASP A 216 -11.59 -25.70 1.08
C ASP A 216 -10.90 -26.72 0.17
N GLY A 217 -9.56 -26.83 0.25
CA GLY A 217 -8.82 -27.84 -0.51
C GLY A 217 -9.15 -29.28 -0.09
N ARG A 218 -9.34 -29.53 1.21
CA ARG A 218 -9.76 -30.85 1.70
C ARG A 218 -11.19 -31.20 1.31
N ARG A 219 -12.12 -30.22 1.36
CA ARG A 219 -13.50 -30.42 0.92
C ARG A 219 -13.56 -30.78 -0.57
N ARG A 220 -12.86 -30.05 -1.43
CA ARG A 220 -12.80 -30.37 -2.87
C ARG A 220 -12.24 -31.77 -3.14
N ARG A 221 -11.14 -32.16 -2.46
CA ARG A 221 -10.59 -33.52 -2.62
C ARG A 221 -11.53 -34.60 -2.11
N GLN A 222 -12.26 -34.35 -1.03
CA GLN A 222 -13.24 -35.31 -0.49
C GLN A 222 -14.47 -35.43 -1.40
N GLU A 223 -14.92 -34.32 -2.00
CA GLU A 223 -15.96 -34.31 -3.02
C GLU A 223 -15.52 -35.03 -4.30
N GLU A 224 -14.30 -34.81 -4.78
CA GLU A 224 -13.71 -35.53 -5.91
C GLU A 224 -13.61 -37.04 -5.63
N GLN A 225 -13.14 -37.44 -4.44
CA GLN A 225 -13.09 -38.85 -4.04
C GLN A 225 -14.47 -39.49 -3.94
N ARG A 226 -15.47 -38.76 -3.43
CA ARG A 226 -16.86 -39.23 -3.41
C ARG A 226 -17.43 -39.39 -4.81
N ALA A 227 -17.19 -38.42 -5.70
CA ALA A 227 -17.61 -38.51 -7.10
C ALA A 227 -16.95 -39.70 -7.82
N GLN A 228 -15.66 -39.94 -7.60
CA GLN A 228 -14.96 -41.11 -8.14
C GLN A 228 -15.51 -42.42 -7.58
N HIS A 229 -15.82 -42.47 -6.28
CA HIS A 229 -16.42 -43.65 -5.67
C HIS A 229 -17.82 -43.94 -6.25
N ILE A 230 -18.65 -42.93 -6.44
CA ILE A 230 -19.98 -43.08 -7.06
C ILE A 230 -19.85 -43.62 -8.48
N GLN A 231 -18.94 -43.07 -9.28
CA GLN A 231 -18.68 -43.58 -10.64
C GLN A 231 -18.17 -45.03 -10.68
N LEU A 232 -17.35 -45.43 -9.71
CA LEU A 232 -16.88 -46.81 -9.59
C LEU A 232 -18.01 -47.78 -9.24
N VAL A 233 -18.91 -47.38 -8.33
CA VAL A 233 -20.08 -48.18 -7.94
C VAL A 233 -21.03 -48.35 -9.13
N GLU A 234 -21.39 -47.27 -9.82
CA GLU A 234 -22.24 -47.33 -11.03
C GLU A 234 -21.64 -48.18 -12.15
N ARG A 235 -20.30 -48.17 -12.28
CA ARG A 235 -19.60 -49.02 -13.25
C ARG A 235 -19.68 -50.50 -12.83
N ALA A 236 -19.48 -50.80 -11.55
CA ALA A 236 -19.57 -52.16 -11.03
C ALA A 236 -20.99 -52.74 -11.17
N GLU A 237 -22.03 -51.95 -10.89
CA GLU A 237 -23.43 -52.35 -11.08
C GLU A 237 -23.73 -52.69 -12.55
N ARG A 238 -23.30 -51.83 -13.48
CA ARG A 238 -23.44 -52.11 -14.93
C ARG A 238 -22.74 -53.39 -15.38
N TYR A 239 -21.56 -53.68 -14.84
CA TYR A 239 -20.87 -54.95 -15.14
C TYR A 239 -21.60 -56.16 -14.58
N ALA A 240 -22.15 -56.06 -13.36
CA ALA A 240 -22.94 -57.12 -12.75
C ALA A 240 -24.22 -57.41 -13.56
N GLU A 241 -24.94 -56.37 -13.99
CA GLU A 241 -26.12 -56.50 -14.86
C GLU A 241 -25.78 -57.14 -16.20
N ALA A 242 -24.68 -56.72 -16.84
CA ALA A 242 -24.23 -57.29 -18.11
C ALA A 242 -23.86 -58.77 -17.97
N GLN A 243 -23.15 -59.17 -16.90
CA GLN A 243 -22.87 -60.58 -16.62
C GLN A 243 -24.15 -61.38 -16.39
N PHE A 244 -25.11 -60.83 -15.65
CA PHE A 244 -26.39 -61.49 -15.39
C PHE A 244 -27.20 -61.69 -16.69
N ALA A 245 -27.18 -60.69 -17.58
CA ALA A 245 -27.80 -60.78 -18.90
C ALA A 245 -27.09 -61.82 -19.80
N GLN A 246 -25.75 -61.87 -19.77
CA GLN A 246 -24.97 -62.85 -20.52
C GLN A 246 -25.24 -64.27 -20.03
N SER A 247 -25.29 -64.51 -18.72
CA SER A 247 -25.65 -65.81 -18.13
C SER A 247 -27.07 -66.26 -18.53
N ARG A 248 -28.04 -65.33 -18.61
CA ARG A 248 -29.36 -65.63 -19.16
C ARG A 248 -29.32 -66.01 -20.64
N SER A 249 -28.48 -65.35 -21.44
CA SER A 249 -28.35 -65.68 -22.86
C SER A 249 -27.67 -67.03 -23.11
N SER A 250 -26.67 -67.40 -22.29
CA SER A 250 -25.98 -68.69 -22.41
C SER A 250 -26.85 -69.89 -22.02
N LEU A 251 -27.83 -69.69 -21.12
CA LEU A 251 -28.83 -70.73 -20.81
C LEU A 251 -29.74 -71.05 -22.00
N ASN A 252 -29.93 -70.12 -22.94
CA ASN A 252 -30.79 -70.32 -24.11
C ASN A 252 -30.07 -70.87 -25.35
N ASN A 253 -28.73 -70.94 -25.37
CA ASN A 253 -27.95 -71.35 -26.55
C ASN A 253 -27.14 -72.63 -26.33
N SER A 254 -27.64 -73.55 -25.50
CA SER A 254 -27.04 -74.87 -25.32
C SER A 254 -27.45 -75.85 -26.43
N ASP A 255 -27.28 -75.45 -27.70
CA ASP A 255 -27.20 -76.41 -28.81
C ASP A 255 -25.73 -76.68 -29.11
N VAL A 256 -25.35 -77.88 -28.70
CA VAL A 256 -24.01 -78.44 -28.65
C VAL A 256 -23.47 -78.63 -30.06
N ASN A 257 -22.37 -77.95 -30.40
CA ASN A 257 -21.53 -78.30 -31.54
C ASN A 257 -20.07 -78.45 -31.09
N PRO A 258 -19.52 -79.69 -30.99
CA PRO A 258 -18.16 -79.91 -30.54
C PRO A 258 -17.25 -80.18 -31.73
N SER A 259 -16.40 -79.24 -32.11
CA SER A 259 -15.11 -79.51 -32.78
C SER A 259 -14.40 -78.23 -33.18
N ALA A 260 -13.23 -77.99 -32.58
CA ALA A 260 -11.98 -77.67 -33.28
C ALA A 260 -10.96 -77.12 -32.28
N ILE A 261 -9.96 -77.95 -32.04
CA ILE A 261 -8.70 -77.66 -31.34
C ILE A 261 -7.80 -76.88 -32.30
N SER A 262 -7.18 -75.78 -31.84
CA SER A 262 -5.81 -75.43 -32.28
C SER A 262 -5.14 -74.40 -31.37
N PRO A 263 -3.90 -74.65 -30.88
CA PRO A 263 -3.07 -73.71 -30.12
C PRO A 263 -1.92 -73.12 -30.96
N ASN A 264 -1.18 -72.17 -30.36
CA ASN A 264 0.10 -71.55 -30.78
C ASN A 264 -0.03 -70.30 -31.67
N ALA A 265 0.83 -69.28 -31.65
CA ALA A 265 2.07 -68.95 -30.93
C ALA A 265 2.23 -67.41 -31.01
N ILE A 266 2.60 -66.73 -29.93
CA ILE A 266 3.91 -66.09 -29.68
C ILE A 266 4.68 -65.66 -30.94
N SER A 267 4.87 -64.35 -31.14
CA SER A 267 6.20 -63.74 -31.37
C SER A 267 6.15 -62.19 -31.37
N PRO A 268 7.21 -61.51 -30.87
CA PRO A 268 7.29 -60.05 -30.78
C PRO A 268 8.30 -59.40 -31.74
N SER A 269 8.29 -58.06 -31.67
CA SER A 269 9.33 -57.08 -32.03
C SER A 269 9.31 -56.52 -33.45
N THR A 270 9.26 -55.18 -33.56
CA THR A 270 10.30 -54.39 -34.26
C THR A 270 10.20 -52.87 -33.97
N THR A 271 11.32 -52.32 -33.49
CA THR A 271 12.02 -51.08 -33.90
C THR A 271 11.31 -49.73 -34.03
N GLY A 272 11.99 -48.70 -33.49
CA GLY A 272 11.89 -47.32 -33.94
C GLY A 272 12.98 -46.43 -33.33
N ASN A 273 14.17 -46.42 -33.93
CA ASN A 273 15.21 -45.40 -33.71
C ASN A 273 14.90 -44.17 -34.57
N HIS A 274 14.98 -42.96 -34.00
CA HIS A 274 15.10 -41.73 -34.79
C HIS A 274 15.94 -40.65 -34.08
N SER A 275 17.14 -40.48 -34.65
CA SER A 275 17.89 -39.25 -34.99
C SER A 275 17.87 -37.99 -34.10
N ASP A 276 19.11 -37.65 -33.74
CA ASP A 276 19.75 -36.39 -33.35
C ASP A 276 19.26 -35.08 -33.98
N GLY A 277 19.32 -34.02 -33.17
CA GLY A 277 19.42 -32.63 -33.61
C GLY A 277 20.23 -31.81 -32.57
N PRO A 278 21.19 -30.96 -32.99
CA PRO A 278 21.99 -30.18 -32.04
C PRO A 278 21.32 -28.84 -31.79
N PHE A 279 20.64 -28.69 -30.65
CA PHE A 279 20.21 -27.39 -30.14
C PHE A 279 21.20 -26.85 -29.12
N ALA A 280 21.68 -25.64 -29.40
CA ALA A 280 22.58 -24.86 -28.56
C ALA A 280 22.03 -24.72 -27.13
N SER A 281 22.76 -25.30 -26.19
CA SER A 281 22.52 -25.20 -24.77
C SER A 281 22.93 -23.81 -24.27
N SER A 282 21.91 -22.98 -24.03
CA SER A 282 22.04 -21.88 -23.07
C SER A 282 22.44 -22.47 -21.72
N ALA A 283 23.60 -22.05 -21.20
CA ALA A 283 24.08 -22.42 -19.89
C ALA A 283 23.16 -21.83 -18.81
N ARG A 284 22.03 -22.50 -18.55
CA ARG A 284 21.30 -22.35 -17.30
C ARG A 284 22.17 -22.97 -16.21
N LEU A 285 22.62 -22.12 -15.29
CA LEU A 285 23.20 -22.53 -14.01
C LEU A 285 22.11 -23.31 -13.25
N ASN A 286 21.98 -24.61 -13.53
CA ASN A 286 21.22 -25.53 -12.70
C ASN A 286 22.01 -25.70 -11.41
N MET A 287 21.85 -24.78 -10.47
CA MET A 287 22.18 -25.08 -9.09
C MET A 287 21.35 -26.29 -8.70
N PRO A 288 21.97 -27.42 -8.28
CA PRO A 288 21.23 -28.57 -7.80
C PRO A 288 20.44 -28.11 -6.58
N ILE A 289 19.12 -27.94 -6.75
CA ILE A 289 18.22 -27.80 -5.61
C ILE A 289 18.31 -29.14 -4.89
N ASP A 290 18.99 -29.11 -3.76
CA ASP A 290 19.25 -30.25 -2.90
C ASP A 290 17.91 -30.83 -2.38
N ASN A 291 17.35 -31.75 -3.16
CA ASN A 291 16.09 -32.44 -2.87
C ASN A 291 16.19 -33.32 -1.61
N SER A 292 17.40 -33.63 -1.13
CA SER A 292 17.61 -34.44 0.07
C SER A 292 17.07 -33.76 1.32
N ASN A 293 17.20 -32.43 1.41
CA ASN A 293 16.66 -31.65 2.51
C ASN A 293 15.12 -31.63 2.50
N ARG A 294 14.48 -31.74 1.34
CA ARG A 294 13.02 -31.73 1.21
C ARG A 294 12.39 -33.05 1.64
N GLU A 295 12.99 -34.18 1.28
CA GLU A 295 12.55 -35.49 1.76
C GLU A 295 12.75 -35.65 3.27
N ARG A 296 13.88 -35.16 3.80
CA ARG A 296 14.18 -35.19 5.23
C ARG A 296 13.19 -34.36 6.07
N ILE A 297 12.70 -33.24 5.54
CA ILE A 297 11.66 -32.43 6.19
C ILE A 297 10.29 -33.13 6.14
N ASN A 298 10.02 -33.95 5.12
CA ASN A 298 8.74 -34.66 5.02
C ASN A 298 8.66 -35.88 5.95
N THR A 299 9.79 -36.53 6.27
CA THR A 299 9.84 -37.68 7.19
C THR A 299 9.97 -37.29 8.66
N MET A 300 10.32 -36.04 8.98
CA MET A 300 10.41 -35.57 10.36
C MET A 300 9.08 -35.66 11.10
N THR A 301 9.15 -36.18 12.32
CA THR A 301 8.05 -36.22 13.27
C THR A 301 7.63 -34.80 13.67
N ARG A 302 6.39 -34.65 14.16
CA ARG A 302 5.85 -33.36 14.58
C ARG A 302 6.68 -32.71 15.70
N GLU A 303 7.25 -33.52 16.60
CA GLU A 303 8.11 -33.07 17.69
C GLU A 303 9.46 -32.54 17.20
N GLU A 304 10.10 -33.23 16.26
CA GLU A 304 11.38 -32.78 15.70
C GLU A 304 11.22 -31.46 14.95
N LYS A 305 10.12 -31.28 14.21
CA LYS A 305 9.80 -30.00 13.55
C LYS A 305 9.65 -28.89 14.58
N HIS A 306 9.03 -29.18 15.73
CA HIS A 306 8.89 -28.21 16.80
C HIS A 306 10.24 -27.82 17.40
N LYS A 307 11.12 -28.80 17.67
CA LYS A 307 12.48 -28.56 18.18
C LYS A 307 13.32 -27.72 17.22
N ILE A 308 13.28 -27.99 15.91
CA ILE A 308 14.02 -27.18 14.93
C ILE A 308 13.49 -25.73 14.88
N ILE A 309 12.17 -25.54 14.95
CA ILE A 309 11.57 -24.20 14.99
C ILE A 309 12.00 -23.45 16.25
N GLU A 310 11.95 -24.11 17.41
CA GLU A 310 12.36 -23.53 18.69
C GLU A 310 13.86 -23.18 18.70
N GLN A 311 14.70 -24.05 18.16
CA GLN A 311 16.14 -23.81 18.04
C GLN A 311 16.46 -22.66 17.08
N ARG A 312 15.73 -22.55 15.96
CA ARG A 312 15.87 -21.40 15.04
C ARG A 312 15.39 -20.10 15.69
N LEU A 313 14.33 -20.14 16.49
CA LEU A 313 13.87 -18.99 17.27
C LEU A 313 14.91 -18.54 18.30
N LYS A 314 15.56 -19.47 18.99
CA LYS A 314 16.69 -19.19 19.89
C LYS A 314 17.89 -18.59 19.14
N ASN A 315 18.14 -19.04 17.91
CA ASN A 315 19.26 -18.57 17.09
C ASN A 315 18.98 -17.26 16.31
N LEU A 316 17.76 -16.72 16.32
CA LEU A 316 17.43 -15.39 15.79
C LEU A 316 17.93 -14.25 16.72
N HIS A 317 19.02 -14.52 17.45
CA HIS A 317 19.68 -13.69 18.46
C HIS A 317 20.23 -12.35 17.94
N TYR A 318 20.09 -12.04 16.65
CA TYR A 318 20.55 -10.76 16.06
C TYR A 318 19.77 -9.54 16.56
N LEU A 319 18.66 -9.73 17.29
CA LEU A 319 17.91 -8.64 17.90
C LEU A 319 18.41 -8.24 19.30
N ASN A 320 19.39 -8.95 19.88
CA ASN A 320 20.03 -8.61 21.16
C ASN A 320 19.03 -8.24 22.28
N VAL A 321 17.84 -8.84 22.26
CA VAL A 321 16.87 -8.74 23.34
C VAL A 321 17.30 -9.76 24.39
N GLU A 322 17.82 -9.30 25.52
CA GLU A 322 17.98 -10.14 26.72
C GLU A 322 16.66 -10.86 27.00
N THR A 323 16.68 -12.19 26.89
CA THR A 323 15.49 -13.06 26.91
C THR A 323 14.84 -13.20 28.29
N ASP A 324 15.43 -12.59 29.32
CA ASP A 324 15.05 -12.85 30.71
C ASP A 324 14.08 -11.81 31.28
N GLY A 325 13.65 -10.84 30.46
CA GLY A 325 12.65 -9.84 30.82
C GLY A 325 11.49 -9.76 29.81
N PRO A 326 10.27 -9.38 30.25
CA PRO A 326 9.22 -9.01 29.31
C PRO A 326 9.73 -7.86 28.43
N LEU A 327 9.58 -8.00 27.11
CA LEU A 327 9.89 -6.93 26.16
C LEU A 327 9.24 -5.62 26.65
N PRO A 328 9.99 -4.51 26.74
CA PRO A 328 9.41 -3.24 27.16
C PRO A 328 8.25 -2.90 26.23
N ILE A 329 7.05 -2.69 26.80
CA ILE A 329 5.87 -2.26 26.03
C ILE A 329 5.99 -0.75 25.84
N TYR A 330 6.39 -0.35 24.63
CA TYR A 330 6.49 1.04 24.24
C TYR A 330 5.08 1.60 24.02
N ARG A 331 4.72 2.68 24.72
CA ARG A 331 3.49 3.41 24.41
C ARG A 331 3.83 4.45 23.34
N TYR A 332 3.07 4.46 22.24
CA TYR A 332 3.21 5.47 21.20
C TYR A 332 2.13 6.55 21.30
N ARG A 333 2.49 7.79 20.95
CA ARG A 333 1.58 8.92 20.72
C ARG A 333 1.57 9.22 19.22
N VAL A 334 0.38 9.47 18.67
CA VAL A 334 0.27 10.03 17.32
C VAL A 334 0.49 11.53 17.45
N HIS A 335 1.55 12.01 16.81
CA HIS A 335 1.84 13.43 16.64
C HIS A 335 1.67 13.75 15.17
N LEU A 336 0.62 14.49 14.85
CA LEU A 336 0.36 14.92 13.49
C LEU A 336 1.09 16.23 13.27
N HIS A 337 2.11 16.22 12.42
CA HIS A 337 2.79 17.45 12.05
C HIS A 337 1.96 18.17 10.99
N HIS A 338 1.89 19.49 11.07
CA HIS A 338 1.14 20.29 10.08
C HIS A 338 1.65 20.08 8.66
N TRP A 339 2.95 19.83 8.46
CA TRP A 339 3.48 19.51 7.14
C TRP A 339 2.74 18.32 6.49
N GLN A 340 2.32 17.31 7.27
CA GLN A 340 1.58 16.15 6.76
C GLN A 340 0.16 16.53 6.30
N ILE A 341 -0.53 17.38 7.07
CA ILE A 341 -1.87 17.89 6.72
C ILE A 341 -1.80 18.67 5.42
N PHE A 342 -0.90 19.66 5.38
CA PHE A 342 -0.78 20.56 4.24
C PHE A 342 -0.20 19.83 3.02
N TYR A 343 0.65 18.83 3.20
CA TYR A 343 1.11 17.97 2.12
C TYR A 343 -0.05 17.27 1.42
N ILE A 344 -1.01 16.74 2.18
CA ILE A 344 -2.23 16.15 1.61
C ILE A 344 -3.06 17.21 0.89
N LEU A 345 -3.24 18.39 1.48
CA LEU A 345 -3.99 19.49 0.85
C LEU A 345 -3.35 19.95 -0.48
N ALA A 346 -2.03 19.83 -0.63
CA ALA A 346 -1.31 20.25 -1.83
C ALA A 346 -1.71 19.45 -3.08
N PHE A 347 -2.19 18.20 -2.93
CA PHE A 347 -2.69 17.40 -4.05
C PHE A 347 -4.02 17.92 -4.62
N PHE A 348 -4.75 18.72 -3.85
CA PHE A 348 -6.10 19.16 -4.21
C PHE A 348 -6.11 20.52 -4.89
N THR A 349 -4.97 21.22 -4.91
CA THR A 349 -4.83 22.53 -5.55
C THR A 349 -4.37 22.41 -7.01
N ARG A 350 -5.10 21.60 -7.80
CA ARG A 350 -4.69 21.13 -9.14
C ARG A 350 -5.25 21.91 -10.34
N PHE A 351 -6.14 22.89 -10.12
CA PHE A 351 -6.80 23.59 -11.22
C PHE A 351 -6.00 24.81 -11.66
N ASP A 352 -5.91 25.06 -12.97
CA ASP A 352 -5.32 26.29 -13.49
C ASP A 352 -6.29 27.49 -13.34
N LYS A 353 -6.55 27.84 -12.09
CA LYS A 353 -7.39 28.98 -11.67
C LYS A 353 -6.64 29.78 -10.63
N PHE A 354 -6.81 31.09 -10.64
CA PHE A 354 -6.14 32.00 -9.71
C PHE A 354 -6.29 31.56 -8.24
N ALA A 355 -7.51 31.28 -7.79
CA ALA A 355 -7.77 30.83 -6.42
C ALA A 355 -7.09 29.49 -6.08
N SER A 356 -7.02 28.54 -7.04
CA SER A 356 -6.33 27.27 -6.83
C SER A 356 -4.81 27.47 -6.74
N LYS A 357 -4.24 28.34 -7.58
CA LYS A 357 -2.82 28.74 -7.53
C LYS A 357 -2.45 29.43 -6.21
N MET A 358 -3.32 30.30 -5.68
CA MET A 358 -3.16 30.89 -4.36
C MET A 358 -3.14 29.81 -3.27
N CYS A 359 -4.13 28.90 -3.27
CA CYS A 359 -4.21 27.81 -2.30
C CYS A 359 -2.97 26.91 -2.41
N ALA A 360 -2.54 26.58 -3.62
CA ALA A 360 -1.34 25.78 -3.89
C ALA A 360 -0.09 26.42 -3.26
N GLY A 361 0.08 27.72 -3.48
CA GLY A 361 1.16 28.50 -2.88
C GLY A 361 1.11 28.45 -1.35
N LEU A 362 -0.02 28.86 -0.75
CA LEU A 362 -0.17 28.91 0.70
C LEU A 362 0.12 27.56 1.35
N VAL A 363 -0.48 26.49 0.82
CA VAL A 363 -0.33 25.13 1.34
C VAL A 363 1.13 24.67 1.25
N LEU A 364 1.79 24.84 0.09
CA LEU A 364 3.21 24.51 -0.06
C LEU A 364 4.11 25.32 0.88
N GLY A 365 3.79 26.59 1.08
CA GLY A 365 4.53 27.46 1.98
C GLY A 365 4.45 26.93 3.41
N ILE A 366 3.26 26.54 3.86
CA ILE A 366 3.06 25.96 5.20
C ILE A 366 3.76 24.59 5.33
N VAL A 367 3.72 23.75 4.29
CA VAL A 367 4.49 22.48 4.27
C VAL A 367 5.97 22.75 4.44
N THR A 368 6.53 23.70 3.67
CA THR A 368 7.94 24.05 3.73
C THR A 368 8.32 24.63 5.08
N GLN A 369 7.47 25.48 5.66
CA GLN A 369 7.68 26.01 7.00
C GLN A 369 7.78 24.85 8.00
N GLY A 370 6.86 23.89 7.96
CA GLY A 370 6.86 22.76 8.88
C GLY A 370 8.06 21.84 8.72
N SER A 371 8.42 21.49 7.49
CA SER A 371 9.60 20.65 7.24
C SER A 371 10.90 21.38 7.58
N ALA A 372 11.01 22.68 7.32
CA ALA A 372 12.23 23.43 7.61
C ALA A 372 12.40 23.68 9.12
N ALA A 373 11.31 23.97 9.84
CA ALA A 373 11.29 24.22 11.28
C ALA A 373 11.57 22.96 12.10
N TYR A 374 10.81 21.88 11.83
CA TYR A 374 10.75 20.69 12.67
C TYR A 374 11.37 19.48 11.97
N GLY A 375 11.20 19.35 10.65
CA GLY A 375 11.71 18.21 9.88
C GLY A 375 10.60 17.26 9.46
N PHE A 376 10.98 16.13 8.89
CA PHE A 376 10.04 15.07 8.48
C PHE A 376 9.87 14.01 9.58
N ASP A 377 9.48 14.47 10.77
CA ASP A 377 9.31 13.60 11.92
C ASP A 377 8.27 12.50 11.70
N ALA A 378 8.51 11.38 12.38
CA ALA A 378 7.63 10.24 12.36
C ALA A 378 6.28 10.59 13.04
N MET A 379 5.18 10.18 12.41
CA MET A 379 3.83 10.38 12.97
C MET A 379 3.60 9.68 14.32
N MET A 380 4.45 8.71 14.66
CA MET A 380 4.38 7.95 15.92
C MET A 380 5.60 8.24 16.78
N GLU A 381 5.39 8.95 17.88
CA GLU A 381 6.43 9.25 18.87
C GLU A 381 6.35 8.27 20.05
N ARG A 382 7.50 7.88 20.60
CA ARG A 382 7.59 7.06 21.81
C ARG A 382 7.27 7.92 23.05
N LYS A 383 6.29 7.49 23.84
CA LYS A 383 5.92 8.10 25.14
C LYS A 383 6.96 7.70 26.19
N GLY A 384 7.98 8.53 26.40
CA GLY A 384 9.01 8.35 27.44
C GLY A 384 10.41 8.84 27.08
N GLU A 385 10.66 9.21 25.83
CA GLU A 385 11.96 9.72 25.34
C GLU A 385 12.06 11.25 25.31
N TYR A 386 11.18 11.97 26.01
CA TYR A 386 11.37 13.40 26.23
C TYR A 386 12.48 13.57 27.28
N HIS A 387 13.74 13.50 26.83
CA HIS A 387 14.83 14.22 27.47
C HIS A 387 14.53 15.70 27.25
N GLY A 388 14.12 16.37 28.33
CA GLY A 388 13.80 17.80 28.33
C GLY A 388 15.00 18.68 28.07
#